data_AF-A0A6A3IBE5-F1
#
_entry.id   AF-A0A6A3IBE5-F1
#
_cell.length_a   1.000
_cell.length_b   1.000
_cell.length_c   1.000
_cell.angle_alpha   90.00
_cell.angle_beta   90.00
_cell.angle_gamma   90.00
#
_symmetry.space_group_name_H-M   'P 1'
#
loop_
_entity.id
_entity.type
_entity.pdbx_description
1 polymer ?
#
loop_
_entity_poly.entity_id
_entity_poly.type
_entity_poly.pdbx_seq_one_letter_code
_entity_poly.pdbx_strand_id
1 'polypeptide(L)'
;MARFVMAFLVLLESFIVLAGGSSIEDDDPITDFQVVYPRDGRVTALPLRFKFHIDAASLDALNSRYGSMSVCVELEKVATKFVMVTDDDVYVRVDQLVADLSTTTRHKGLYVGELTDTLHPASLAPIRDPTMAYYTSRQSYPLKHFPPYAGGPHYLVSMDCVQFIAKNRRRLASIGGIEDTSIALWLLAIQVHVQYSPALASLRVRVCQNDFLSFADLSPLGIRSIHENLLHGRDFCHNFDRILWGCTRSASLETIVNQVHHL
;
A
#
# COMPACT_ATOMS: atom_id res chain seq x y z
N MET A 1 7.24 -17.88 -3.12
CA MET A 1 5.84 -17.49 -3.40
C MET A 1 5.73 -16.01 -3.13
N ALA A 2 5.59 -15.19 -4.18
CA ALA A 2 5.35 -13.77 -4.01
C ALA A 2 3.96 -13.60 -3.40
N ARG A 3 3.92 -13.06 -2.18
CA ARG A 3 2.67 -12.72 -1.52
C ARG A 3 2.07 -11.51 -2.22
N PHE A 4 0.77 -11.59 -2.41
CA PHE A 4 -0.06 -10.58 -3.01
C PHE A 4 0.07 -9.26 -2.24
N VAL A 5 0.38 -8.18 -2.94
CA VAL A 5 0.18 -6.81 -2.47
C VAL A 5 -0.82 -6.23 -3.45
N MET A 6 -2.08 -6.07 -3.04
CA MET A 6 -3.01 -5.29 -3.83
C MET A 6 -2.65 -3.82 -3.64
N ALA A 7 -1.69 -3.36 -4.45
CA ALA A 7 -1.28 -1.97 -4.48
C ALA A 7 -2.44 -1.13 -5.04
N PHE A 8 -3.19 -0.47 -4.17
CA PHE A 8 -4.05 0.64 -4.52
C PHE A 8 -3.21 1.75 -5.12
N LEU A 9 -3.39 1.96 -6.42
CA LEU A 9 -2.80 3.08 -7.14
C LEU A 9 -3.76 4.28 -7.04
N VAL A 10 -3.51 5.17 -6.08
CA VAL A 10 -4.25 6.44 -5.98
C VAL A 10 -3.57 7.46 -6.91
N LEU A 11 -4.23 7.81 -8.02
CA LEU A 11 -3.72 8.77 -9.01
C LEU A 11 -4.29 10.17 -8.72
N LEU A 12 -3.49 11.00 -8.05
CA LEU A 12 -3.98 12.15 -7.28
C LEU A 12 -4.47 13.36 -8.10
N GLU A 13 -4.19 13.41 -9.40
CA GLU A 13 -4.73 14.47 -10.27
C GLU A 13 -5.62 13.92 -11.40
N SER A 14 -5.89 12.61 -11.45
CA SER A 14 -6.65 12.06 -12.58
C SER A 14 -7.61 10.94 -12.24
N PHE A 15 -7.47 10.16 -11.17
CA PHE A 15 -8.37 9.04 -10.86
C PHE A 15 -8.25 8.63 -9.38
N ILE A 16 -9.37 8.57 -8.64
CA ILE A 16 -9.42 7.98 -7.29
C ILE A 16 -10.03 6.58 -7.42
N VAL A 17 -9.37 5.55 -6.89
CA VAL A 17 -9.91 4.18 -6.78
C VAL A 17 -10.50 3.99 -5.38
N LEU A 18 -11.79 3.68 -5.30
CA LEU A 18 -12.48 3.36 -4.04
C LEU A 18 -12.96 1.91 -4.10
N ALA A 19 -12.52 1.05 -3.18
CA ALA A 19 -13.03 -0.32 -3.09
C ALA A 19 -14.24 -0.41 -2.16
N GLY A 20 -15.21 -1.24 -2.56
CA GLY A 20 -16.38 -1.65 -1.77
C GLY A 20 -16.28 -3.14 -1.44
N GLY A 21 -16.55 -3.46 -0.17
CA GLY A 21 -16.76 -4.83 0.30
C GLY A 21 -18.24 -5.10 0.53
N SER A 22 -18.66 -6.37 0.43
CA SER A 22 -20.02 -6.78 0.77
C SER A 22 -19.97 -8.08 1.56
N SER A 23 -20.37 -7.98 2.82
CA SER A 23 -20.32 -9.00 3.87
C SER A 23 -20.69 -10.41 3.44
N ILE A 24 -19.87 -11.40 3.83
CA ILE A 24 -20.34 -12.61 4.53
C ILE A 24 -19.25 -13.00 5.56
N GLU A 25 -19.33 -12.43 6.75
CA GLU A 25 -18.65 -12.82 8.00
C GLU A 25 -17.16 -13.26 7.92
N ASP A 26 -16.28 -12.31 8.25
CA ASP A 26 -14.89 -12.41 8.72
C ASP A 26 -13.68 -12.53 7.76
N ASP A 27 -13.86 -12.38 6.45
CA ASP A 27 -12.77 -11.95 5.53
C ASP A 27 -13.44 -11.45 4.24
N ASP A 28 -13.77 -10.15 4.20
CA ASP A 28 -14.59 -9.54 3.14
C ASP A 28 -13.78 -9.42 1.83
N PRO A 29 -14.12 -10.18 0.77
CA PRO A 29 -13.44 -10.03 -0.50
C PRO A 29 -13.88 -8.73 -1.17
N ILE A 30 -12.97 -8.08 -1.89
CA ILE A 30 -13.31 -6.88 -2.68
C ILE A 30 -14.28 -7.29 -3.78
N THR A 31 -15.56 -6.91 -3.63
CA THR A 31 -16.63 -7.26 -4.57
C THR A 31 -16.87 -6.17 -5.61
N ASP A 32 -16.46 -4.93 -5.33
CA ASP A 32 -16.39 -3.88 -6.34
C ASP A 32 -15.30 -2.86 -6.06
N PHE A 33 -14.86 -2.15 -7.10
CA PHE A 33 -14.17 -0.88 -6.93
C PHE A 33 -14.59 0.11 -8.01
N GLN A 34 -14.44 1.40 -7.68
CA GLN A 34 -14.87 2.51 -8.50
C GLN A 34 -13.70 3.44 -8.78
N VAL A 35 -13.59 3.85 -10.04
CA VAL A 35 -12.62 4.85 -10.47
C VAL A 35 -13.36 6.16 -10.75
N VAL A 36 -13.18 7.15 -9.87
CA VAL A 36 -14.11 8.30 -9.75
C VAL A 36 -13.76 9.48 -10.67
N TYR A 37 -12.50 9.61 -11.13
CA TYR A 37 -12.06 10.84 -11.82
C TYR A 37 -11.35 10.80 -13.21
N PRO A 38 -11.43 9.76 -14.07
CA PRO A 38 -11.62 10.01 -15.50
C PRO A 38 -10.84 10.98 -16.40
N ARG A 39 -9.76 11.70 -16.07
CA ARG A 39 -9.28 12.76 -17.01
C ARG A 39 -8.41 12.23 -18.15
N ASP A 40 -9.05 11.57 -19.13
CA ASP A 40 -8.78 11.70 -20.57
C ASP A 40 -9.92 11.07 -21.40
N GLY A 41 -10.24 11.65 -22.56
CA GLY A 41 -11.50 11.53 -23.32
C GLY A 41 -11.89 10.19 -23.95
N ARG A 42 -11.61 9.04 -23.30
CA ARG A 42 -12.07 7.69 -23.71
C ARG A 42 -13.14 7.08 -22.80
N VAL A 43 -13.42 7.67 -21.65
CA VAL A 43 -14.41 7.18 -20.70
C VAL A 43 -15.67 8.04 -20.81
N THR A 44 -16.77 7.44 -21.29
CA THR A 44 -18.04 8.16 -21.54
C THR A 44 -19.00 8.17 -20.35
N ALA A 45 -18.74 7.39 -19.29
CA ALA A 45 -19.54 7.35 -18.07
C ALA A 45 -18.64 7.22 -16.83
N LEU A 46 -18.91 8.05 -15.82
CA LEU A 46 -18.21 8.08 -14.54
C LEU A 46 -19.18 7.83 -13.38
N PRO A 47 -18.73 7.18 -12.29
CA PRO A 47 -17.45 6.50 -12.12
C PRO A 47 -17.35 5.20 -12.95
N LEU A 48 -16.14 4.77 -13.32
CA LEU A 48 -15.95 3.41 -13.85
C LEU A 48 -16.10 2.43 -12.69
N ARG A 49 -17.18 1.65 -12.68
CA ARG A 49 -17.43 0.65 -11.66
C ARG A 49 -17.04 -0.74 -12.19
N PHE A 50 -16.10 -1.38 -11.51
CA PHE A 50 -15.77 -2.79 -11.70
C PHE A 50 -16.51 -3.57 -10.64
N LYS A 51 -17.38 -4.50 -11.06
CA LYS A 51 -18.06 -5.42 -10.15
C LYS A 51 -17.52 -6.82 -10.39
N PHE A 52 -17.16 -7.49 -9.32
CA PHE A 52 -16.73 -8.87 -9.33
C PHE A 52 -17.87 -9.72 -8.80
N HIS A 53 -18.18 -10.80 -9.52
CA HIS A 53 -19.09 -11.81 -9.00
C HIS A 53 -18.25 -12.90 -8.38
N ILE A 54 -18.28 -12.96 -7.04
CA ILE A 54 -17.56 -13.95 -6.26
C ILE A 54 -18.57 -14.97 -5.77
N ASP A 55 -18.38 -16.21 -6.20
CA ASP A 55 -19.19 -17.35 -5.78
C ASP A 55 -18.30 -18.35 -5.04
N ALA A 56 -18.52 -18.47 -3.73
CA ALA A 56 -17.83 -19.37 -2.83
C ALA A 56 -18.77 -19.82 -1.70
N ALA A 57 -18.81 -21.14 -1.44
CA ALA A 57 -19.67 -21.74 -0.43
C ALA A 57 -19.04 -21.79 0.98
N SER A 58 -17.75 -21.45 1.11
CA SER A 58 -17.01 -21.40 2.38
C SER A 58 -15.75 -20.54 2.23
N LEU A 59 -15.15 -20.13 3.36
CA LEU A 59 -13.88 -19.38 3.37
C LEU A 59 -12.73 -20.18 2.72
N ASP A 60 -12.68 -21.50 2.95
CA ASP A 60 -11.70 -22.38 2.29
C ASP A 60 -11.90 -22.43 0.77
N ALA A 61 -13.16 -22.45 0.31
CA ALA A 61 -13.47 -22.42 -1.11
C ALA A 61 -13.12 -21.07 -1.74
N LEU A 62 -13.36 -19.97 -1.01
CA LEU A 62 -12.95 -18.62 -1.42
C LEU A 62 -11.44 -18.53 -1.57
N ASN A 63 -10.69 -18.92 -0.53
CA ASN A 63 -9.22 -18.86 -0.51
C ASN A 63 -8.60 -19.77 -1.56
N SER A 64 -9.10 -21.00 -1.71
CA SER A 64 -8.63 -21.95 -2.72
C SER A 64 -8.87 -21.43 -4.15
N ARG A 65 -10.03 -20.82 -4.40
CA ARG A 65 -10.44 -20.41 -5.75
C ARG A 65 -9.91 -19.04 -6.15
N TYR A 66 -9.86 -18.09 -5.23
CA TYR A 66 -9.56 -16.69 -5.52
C TYR A 66 -8.35 -16.14 -4.77
N GLY A 67 -7.80 -16.84 -3.76
CA GLY A 67 -6.71 -16.35 -2.91
C GLY A 67 -5.37 -16.09 -3.61
N SER A 68 -5.25 -16.47 -4.89
CA SER A 68 -4.09 -16.14 -5.75
C SER A 68 -4.45 -15.32 -6.99
N MET A 69 -5.73 -14.96 -7.15
CA MET A 69 -6.22 -14.29 -8.34
C MET A 69 -5.87 -12.81 -8.30
N SER A 70 -5.18 -12.31 -9.33
CA SER A 70 -4.86 -10.89 -9.49
C SER A 70 -5.62 -10.25 -10.63
N VAL A 71 -6.11 -9.04 -10.36
CA VAL A 71 -6.69 -8.16 -11.37
C VAL A 71 -5.78 -6.95 -11.50
N CYS A 72 -5.19 -6.77 -12.68
CA CYS A 72 -4.41 -5.58 -13.02
C CYS A 72 -5.23 -4.73 -13.98
N VAL A 73 -5.47 -3.48 -13.62
CA VAL A 73 -6.08 -2.48 -14.52
C VAL A 73 -5.00 -1.51 -14.95
N GLU A 74 -4.60 -1.58 -16.22
CA GLU A 74 -3.68 -0.63 -16.81
C GLU A 74 -4.47 0.54 -17.40
N LEU A 75 -4.15 1.75 -16.96
CA LEU A 75 -4.70 2.98 -17.51
C LEU A 75 -3.69 3.60 -18.46
N GLU A 76 -4.03 3.69 -19.75
CA GLU A 76 -3.21 4.42 -20.72
C GLU A 76 -3.50 5.93 -20.65
N LYS A 77 -2.45 6.74 -20.82
CA LYS A 77 -2.52 8.21 -20.96
C LYS A 77 -3.06 8.98 -19.75
N VAL A 78 -2.80 8.49 -18.53
CA VAL A 78 -3.15 9.22 -17.32
C VAL A 78 -2.30 10.49 -17.16
N ALA A 79 -2.95 11.66 -17.15
CA ALA A 79 -2.31 12.96 -16.99
C ALA A 79 -2.31 13.45 -15.52
N THR A 80 -1.53 12.78 -14.66
CA THR A 80 -1.33 13.18 -13.25
C THR A 80 0.11 13.57 -12.96
N LYS A 81 0.34 14.49 -12.02
CA LYS A 81 1.69 14.79 -11.50
C LYS A 81 2.19 13.81 -10.44
N PHE A 82 1.28 13.13 -9.75
CA PHE A 82 1.61 12.27 -8.61
C PHE A 82 0.84 10.95 -8.62
N VAL A 83 1.47 9.95 -8.02
CA VAL A 83 0.95 8.60 -7.82
C VAL A 83 1.23 8.23 -6.38
N MET A 84 0.19 7.93 -5.60
CA MET A 84 0.36 7.27 -4.31
C MET A 84 0.05 5.78 -4.49
N VAL A 85 0.95 4.96 -4.00
CA VAL A 85 0.81 3.51 -3.92
C VAL A 85 0.46 3.20 -2.49
N THR A 86 -0.59 2.40 -2.25
CA THR A 86 -0.93 1.90 -0.91
C THR A 86 -1.32 0.44 -0.93
N ASP A 87 -1.20 -0.26 0.20
CA ASP A 87 -1.80 -1.57 0.40
C ASP A 87 -3.32 -1.44 0.65
N ASP A 88 -4.01 -2.57 0.79
CA ASP A 88 -5.45 -2.66 1.02
C ASP A 88 -5.87 -2.48 2.49
N ASP A 89 -4.90 -2.48 3.40
CA ASP A 89 -5.06 -2.22 4.83
C ASP A 89 -4.70 -0.77 5.22
N VAL A 90 -4.91 0.18 4.32
CA VAL A 90 -4.53 1.60 4.47
C VAL A 90 -5.73 2.54 4.34
N TYR A 91 -5.88 3.46 5.31
CA TYR A 91 -6.77 4.61 5.19
C TYR A 91 -5.98 5.87 4.77
N VAL A 92 -6.43 6.54 3.70
CA VAL A 92 -5.82 7.79 3.21
C VAL A 92 -6.85 8.93 3.26
N ARG A 93 -6.48 10.08 3.84
CA ARG A 93 -7.25 11.33 3.72
C ARG A 93 -7.01 11.96 2.35
N VAL A 94 -7.68 11.41 1.32
CA VAL A 94 -7.46 11.78 -0.08
C VAL A 94 -7.76 13.26 -0.35
N ASP A 95 -8.76 13.82 0.31
CA ASP A 95 -9.11 15.23 0.27
C ASP A 95 -7.95 16.14 0.73
N GLN A 96 -7.36 15.83 1.90
CA GLN A 96 -6.21 16.54 2.42
C GLN A 96 -4.98 16.35 1.52
N LEU A 97 -4.74 15.12 1.04
CA LEU A 97 -3.61 14.82 0.19
C LEU A 97 -3.66 15.60 -1.13
N VAL A 98 -4.84 15.69 -1.75
CA VAL A 98 -5.03 16.50 -2.97
C VAL A 98 -4.83 17.99 -2.67
N ALA A 99 -5.34 18.49 -1.54
CA ALA A 99 -5.12 19.88 -1.14
C ALA A 99 -3.62 20.18 -0.96
N ASP A 100 -2.89 19.32 -0.24
CA ASP A 100 -1.44 19.46 0.00
C ASP A 100 -0.66 19.46 -1.32
N LEU A 101 -0.98 18.53 -2.23
CA LEU A 101 -0.29 18.41 -3.52
C LEU A 101 -0.64 19.54 -4.50
N SER A 102 -1.83 20.12 -4.40
CA SER A 102 -2.24 21.25 -5.23
C SER A 102 -1.44 22.53 -4.94
N THR A 103 -0.94 22.66 -3.71
CA THR A 103 -0.14 23.82 -3.28
C THR A 103 1.37 23.58 -3.40
N THR A 104 1.79 22.33 -3.65
CA THR A 104 3.20 21.99 -3.74
C THR A 104 3.82 22.56 -5.02
N THR A 105 5.05 23.09 -4.92
CA THR A 105 5.79 23.60 -6.10
C THR A 105 6.70 22.54 -6.72
N ARG A 106 6.97 21.46 -6.01
CA ARG A 106 7.83 20.36 -6.45
C ARG A 106 7.02 19.20 -7.03
N HIS A 107 6.84 19.22 -8.34
CA HIS A 107 6.10 18.16 -9.07
C HIS A 107 6.98 17.07 -9.68
N LYS A 108 8.29 17.10 -9.46
CA LYS A 108 9.26 16.19 -10.07
C LYS A 108 10.29 15.67 -9.06
N GLY A 109 10.84 14.50 -9.35
CA GLY A 109 11.83 13.84 -8.50
C GLY A 109 11.34 13.69 -7.04
N LEU A 110 10.07 13.38 -6.85
CA LEU A 110 9.46 13.17 -5.54
C LEU A 110 9.30 11.67 -5.29
N TYR A 111 9.77 11.23 -4.14
CA TYR A 111 9.56 9.89 -3.58
C TYR A 111 9.44 10.07 -2.07
N VAL A 112 8.23 9.95 -1.54
CA VAL A 112 7.90 10.22 -0.13
C VAL A 112 7.26 8.99 0.48
N GLY A 113 7.64 8.61 1.70
CA GLY A 113 7.04 7.45 2.34
C GLY A 113 7.23 7.42 3.85
N GLU A 114 6.77 6.33 4.46
CA GLU A 114 7.04 6.03 5.87
C GLU A 114 8.50 5.60 6.06
N LEU A 115 9.05 5.93 7.23
CA LEU A 115 10.41 5.55 7.62
C LEU A 115 10.48 4.07 8.02
N THR A 116 11.28 3.29 7.29
CA THR A 116 11.53 1.87 7.60
C THR A 116 12.41 1.66 8.85
N ASP A 117 13.21 2.65 9.25
CA ASP A 117 14.15 2.53 10.38
C ASP A 117 13.44 2.32 11.74
N THR A 118 12.15 2.66 11.84
CA THR A 118 11.32 2.38 13.02
C THR A 118 10.54 1.06 12.95
N LEU A 119 10.61 0.36 11.81
CA LEU A 119 9.75 -0.76 11.44
C LEU A 119 10.43 -2.12 11.49
N HIS A 120 11.73 -2.14 11.32
CA HIS A 120 12.51 -3.36 11.31
C HIS A 120 13.71 -3.18 12.25
N PRO A 121 13.75 -3.88 13.40
CA PRO A 121 15.03 -4.19 14.03
C PRO A 121 15.95 -5.00 13.10
N ALA A 122 15.46 -5.48 11.96
CA ALA A 122 16.30 -5.91 10.86
C ALA A 122 16.96 -4.69 10.21
N SER A 123 18.28 -4.61 10.41
CA SER A 123 19.20 -3.86 9.57
C SER A 123 18.67 -3.72 8.13
N LEU A 124 18.94 -2.59 7.47
CA LEU A 124 18.87 -2.47 6.01
C LEU A 124 19.59 -3.65 5.28
N ALA A 125 20.27 -4.55 5.98
CA ALA A 125 20.76 -5.82 5.46
C ALA A 125 19.65 -6.72 4.87
N PRO A 126 19.84 -7.23 3.65
CA PRO A 126 18.95 -8.20 3.05
C PRO A 126 18.95 -9.53 3.83
N ILE A 127 17.77 -10.13 4.00
CA ILE A 127 17.62 -11.48 4.58
C ILE A 127 18.25 -12.50 3.64
N ARG A 128 19.21 -13.29 4.15
CA ARG A 128 20.00 -14.25 3.34
C ARG A 128 19.60 -15.71 3.56
N ASP A 129 18.61 -15.97 4.41
CA ASP A 129 18.06 -17.31 4.62
C ASP A 129 16.93 -17.57 3.60
N PRO A 130 17.05 -18.59 2.71
CA PRO A 130 16.04 -18.89 1.70
C PRO A 130 14.70 -19.40 2.26
N THR A 131 14.64 -19.77 3.54
CA THR A 131 13.40 -20.21 4.21
C THR A 131 12.56 -19.06 4.74
N MET A 132 13.14 -17.87 4.86
CA MET A 132 12.50 -16.70 5.43
C MET A 132 11.73 -15.89 4.39
N ALA A 133 10.63 -15.27 4.82
CA ALA A 133 9.95 -14.26 4.01
C ALA A 133 10.94 -13.12 3.66
N TYR A 134 10.76 -12.53 2.48
CA TYR A 134 11.64 -11.47 1.96
C TYR A 134 13.11 -11.90 1.78
N TYR A 135 13.36 -13.20 1.61
CA TYR A 135 14.68 -13.71 1.20
C TYR A 135 15.20 -12.98 -0.04
N THR A 136 16.43 -12.48 0.05
CA THR A 136 17.14 -11.81 -1.04
C THR A 136 18.47 -12.52 -1.28
N SER A 137 18.61 -13.14 -2.45
CA SER A 137 19.85 -13.83 -2.82
C SER A 137 21.00 -12.85 -3.06
N ARG A 138 22.25 -13.32 -2.91
CA ARG A 138 23.43 -12.51 -3.29
C ARG A 138 23.53 -12.28 -4.80
N GLN A 139 22.91 -13.16 -5.59
CA GLN A 139 22.86 -13.04 -7.04
C GLN A 139 21.93 -11.89 -7.46
N SER A 140 20.77 -11.74 -6.81
CA SER A 140 19.82 -10.65 -7.09
C SER A 140 20.25 -9.32 -6.47
N TYR A 141 20.89 -9.35 -5.30
CA TYR A 141 21.43 -8.15 -4.66
C TYR A 141 22.71 -8.45 -3.86
N PRO A 142 23.89 -8.11 -4.41
CA PRO A 142 25.18 -8.48 -3.81
C PRO A 142 25.58 -7.58 -2.62
N LEU A 143 24.99 -6.39 -2.47
CA LEU A 143 25.40 -5.42 -1.47
C LEU A 143 24.98 -5.83 -0.05
N LYS A 144 25.72 -5.33 0.95
CA LYS A 144 25.50 -5.67 2.36
C LYS A 144 24.23 -5.04 2.93
N HIS A 145 23.88 -3.84 2.49
CA HIS A 145 22.70 -3.10 2.94
C HIS A 145 21.92 -2.59 1.73
N PHE A 146 20.60 -2.56 1.86
CA PHE A 146 19.70 -1.82 1.00
C PHE A 146 19.95 -0.31 1.12
N PRO A 147 19.66 0.46 0.06
CA PRO A 147 19.56 1.90 0.20
C PRO A 147 18.38 2.27 1.11
N PRO A 148 18.31 3.50 1.63
CA PRO A 148 17.07 4.03 2.19
C PRO A 148 15.92 3.90 1.17
N TYR A 149 14.79 3.36 1.61
CA TYR A 149 13.59 3.16 0.80
C TYR A 149 12.34 3.55 1.59
N ALA A 150 11.27 3.93 0.90
CA ALA A 150 9.96 4.06 1.52
C ALA A 150 9.42 2.66 1.77
N GLY A 151 9.28 2.26 3.02
CA GLY A 151 8.62 0.99 3.32
C GLY A 151 7.17 1.04 2.88
N GLY A 152 6.69 -0.05 2.27
CA GLY A 152 5.28 -0.37 2.23
C GLY A 152 4.73 -0.20 3.64
N PRO A 153 3.53 0.37 3.76
CA PRO A 153 2.39 0.03 2.93
C PRO A 153 1.89 1.23 2.15
N HIS A 154 2.59 2.37 2.17
CA HIS A 154 2.19 3.55 1.43
C HIS A 154 3.35 4.49 1.11
N TYR A 155 3.41 4.92 -0.13
CA TYR A 155 4.37 5.91 -0.59
C TYR A 155 3.83 6.71 -1.77
N LEU A 156 4.33 7.93 -1.91
CA LEU A 156 3.99 8.88 -2.95
C LEU A 156 5.19 9.04 -3.90
N VAL A 157 4.94 8.97 -5.21
CA VAL A 157 5.94 9.11 -6.26
C VAL A 157 5.45 10.14 -7.29
N SER A 158 6.34 11.01 -7.76
CA SER A 158 6.00 11.90 -8.88
C SER A 158 5.94 11.14 -10.21
N MET A 159 5.12 11.61 -11.14
CA MET A 159 4.86 10.90 -12.40
C MET A 159 6.11 10.80 -13.30
N ASP A 160 7.08 11.71 -13.21
CA ASP A 160 8.35 11.59 -13.94
C ASP A 160 9.17 10.37 -13.48
N CYS A 161 9.18 10.07 -12.18
CA CYS A 161 9.78 8.87 -11.62
C CYS A 161 9.05 7.60 -12.07
N VAL A 162 7.71 7.61 -12.06
CA VAL A 162 6.88 6.49 -12.57
C VAL A 162 7.13 6.25 -14.06
N GLN A 163 7.18 7.32 -14.86
CA GLN A 163 7.49 7.23 -16.29
C GLN A 163 8.90 6.70 -16.53
N PHE A 164 9.88 7.10 -15.72
CA PHE A 164 11.23 6.55 -15.80
C PHE A 164 11.22 5.03 -15.57
N ILE A 165 10.55 4.56 -14.51
CA ILE A 165 10.42 3.13 -14.21
C ILE A 165 9.72 2.40 -15.37
N ALA A 166 8.56 2.89 -15.81
CA ALA A 166 7.77 2.26 -16.86
C ALA A 166 8.54 2.15 -18.19
N LYS A 167 9.27 3.20 -18.59
CA LYS A 167 10.10 3.21 -19.80
C LYS A 167 11.31 2.26 -19.70
N ASN A 168 11.85 2.08 -18.50
CA ASN A 168 13.07 1.29 -18.29
C ASN A 168 12.81 -0.11 -17.69
N ARG A 169 11.55 -0.51 -17.47
CA ARG A 169 11.17 -1.75 -16.78
C ARG A 169 11.87 -3.03 -17.26
N ARG A 170 12.24 -3.12 -18.55
CA ARG A 170 12.98 -4.27 -19.10
C ARG A 170 14.46 -4.33 -18.69
N ARG A 171 15.04 -3.19 -18.29
CA ARG A 171 16.43 -3.02 -17.88
C ARG A 171 16.59 -2.91 -16.37
N LEU A 172 15.51 -2.59 -15.66
CA LEU A 172 15.47 -2.48 -14.22
C LEU A 172 15.28 -3.86 -13.61
N ALA A 173 16.35 -4.41 -13.02
CA ALA A 173 16.30 -5.70 -12.35
C ALA A 173 15.53 -5.58 -11.03
N SER A 174 14.61 -6.51 -10.76
CA SER A 174 13.97 -6.66 -9.45
C SER A 174 14.93 -7.37 -8.48
N ILE A 175 14.84 -7.01 -7.19
CA ILE A 175 15.69 -7.56 -6.13
C ILE A 175 15.22 -8.93 -5.62
N GLY A 176 14.10 -9.45 -6.13
CA GLY A 176 13.58 -10.77 -5.76
C GLY A 176 12.37 -10.68 -4.84
N GLY A 177 11.35 -9.94 -5.25
CA GLY A 177 10.05 -9.91 -4.56
C GLY A 177 9.94 -8.91 -3.40
N ILE A 178 10.93 -8.04 -3.21
CA ILE A 178 10.78 -6.85 -2.35
C ILE A 178 10.59 -5.63 -3.26
N GLU A 179 9.32 -5.23 -3.41
CA GLU A 179 8.86 -4.19 -4.33
C GLU A 179 9.46 -2.83 -3.94
N ASP A 180 9.22 -2.40 -2.69
CA ASP A 180 9.68 -1.12 -2.14
C ASP A 180 11.19 -0.87 -2.31
N THR A 181 11.99 -1.89 -2.05
CA THR A 181 13.46 -1.80 -2.19
C THR A 181 13.88 -1.73 -3.65
N SER A 182 13.15 -2.42 -4.54
CA SER A 182 13.40 -2.36 -5.98
C SER A 182 13.12 -0.95 -6.51
N ILE A 183 12.01 -0.34 -6.09
CA ILE A 183 11.66 1.06 -6.43
C ILE A 183 12.77 2.01 -6.01
N ALA A 184 13.22 1.94 -4.75
CA ALA A 184 14.30 2.81 -4.27
C ALA A 184 15.59 2.64 -5.08
N LEU A 185 15.98 1.41 -5.39
CA LEU A 185 17.17 1.14 -6.22
C LEU A 185 17.03 1.74 -7.63
N TRP A 186 15.85 1.64 -8.24
CA TRP A 186 15.60 2.18 -9.57
C TRP A 186 15.62 3.72 -9.57
N LEU A 187 15.03 4.34 -8.56
CA LEU A 187 15.00 5.80 -8.42
C LEU A 187 16.38 6.40 -8.10
N LEU A 188 17.26 5.64 -7.43
CA LEU A 188 18.66 6.05 -7.26
C LEU A 188 19.43 6.19 -8.58
N ALA A 189 19.06 5.45 -9.62
CA ALA A 189 19.67 5.60 -10.95
C ALA A 189 19.45 7.00 -11.54
N ILE A 190 18.44 7.73 -11.06
CA ILE A 190 18.16 9.14 -11.42
C ILE A 190 18.33 10.10 -10.24
N GLN A 191 19.07 9.70 -9.21
CA GLN A 191 19.38 10.50 -8.01
C GLN A 191 18.16 10.95 -7.21
N VAL A 192 17.03 10.25 -7.35
CA VAL A 192 15.84 10.48 -6.52
C VAL A 192 15.96 9.62 -5.28
N HIS A 193 15.97 10.28 -4.13
CA HIS A 193 16.09 9.67 -2.81
C HIS A 193 14.75 9.74 -2.08
N VAL A 194 14.48 8.75 -1.24
CA VAL A 194 13.29 8.77 -0.38
C VAL A 194 13.32 9.97 0.57
N GLN A 195 12.17 10.59 0.74
CA GLN A 195 11.90 11.61 1.74
C GLN A 195 10.88 11.06 2.74
N TYR A 196 11.19 11.14 4.02
CA TYR A 196 10.29 10.60 5.03
C TYR A 196 9.24 11.62 5.44
N SER A 197 8.00 11.17 5.59
CA SER A 197 6.91 12.01 6.10
C SER A 197 6.30 11.39 7.35
N PRO A 198 6.24 12.11 8.50
CA PRO A 198 5.59 11.62 9.71
C PRO A 198 4.06 11.53 9.59
N ALA A 199 3.48 12.14 8.54
CA ALA A 199 2.05 12.05 8.25
C ALA A 199 1.66 10.69 7.63
N LEU A 200 2.64 9.88 7.23
CA LEU A 200 2.49 8.53 6.71
C LEU A 200 2.92 7.57 7.84
N ALA A 201 1.98 6.82 8.40
CA ALA A 201 2.23 5.98 9.56
C ALA A 201 1.53 4.61 9.49
N SER A 202 2.14 3.61 10.10
CA SER A 202 1.56 2.28 10.26
C SER A 202 1.32 1.96 11.74
N LEU A 203 0.24 1.24 12.04
CA LEU A 203 -0.14 0.87 13.41
C LEU A 203 0.95 0.03 14.11
N ARG A 204 1.73 -0.74 13.35
CA ARG A 204 2.88 -1.50 13.86
C ARG A 204 3.99 -0.61 14.44
N VAL A 205 4.06 0.68 14.09
CA VAL A 205 5.07 1.64 14.58
C VAL A 205 4.49 2.66 15.54
N ARG A 206 3.36 3.24 15.15
CA ARG A 206 2.82 4.45 15.77
C ARG A 206 1.46 4.13 16.37
N VAL A 207 1.16 4.80 17.49
CA VAL A 207 -0.23 4.92 17.95
C VAL A 207 -0.98 5.88 17.03
N CYS A 208 -2.31 5.73 16.93
CA CYS A 208 -3.13 6.61 16.09
C CYS A 208 -2.95 8.09 16.52
N GLN A 209 -2.73 8.98 15.54
CA GLN A 209 -2.68 10.43 15.74
C GLN A 209 -3.62 11.13 14.76
N ASN A 210 -4.26 12.20 15.22
CA ASN A 210 -5.30 12.89 14.45
C ASN A 210 -4.77 13.62 13.20
N ASP A 211 -3.47 13.84 13.10
CA ASP A 211 -2.80 14.54 12.02
C ASP A 211 -2.25 13.62 10.92
N PHE A 212 -2.46 12.30 11.01
CA PHE A 212 -2.04 11.36 9.97
C PHE A 212 -2.78 11.53 8.65
N LEU A 213 -2.02 11.73 7.58
CA LEU A 213 -2.51 11.76 6.20
C LEU A 213 -2.85 10.36 5.70
N SER A 214 -2.03 9.38 6.07
CA SER A 214 -2.16 7.97 5.72
C SER A 214 -1.89 7.12 6.95
N PHE A 215 -2.78 6.17 7.24
CA PHE A 215 -2.64 5.26 8.36
C PHE A 215 -2.90 3.82 7.95
N ALA A 216 -1.98 2.91 8.29
CA ALA A 216 -1.96 1.54 7.77
C ALA A 216 -1.91 0.44 8.82
N ASP A 217 -1.85 -0.82 8.36
CA ASP A 217 -2.10 -2.05 9.13
C ASP A 217 -3.50 -2.06 9.75
N LEU A 218 -4.48 -1.52 9.03
CA LEU A 218 -5.83 -1.39 9.52
C LEU A 218 -6.71 -2.58 9.14
N SER A 219 -7.54 -3.02 10.07
CA SER A 219 -8.67 -3.89 9.76
C SER A 219 -9.71 -3.13 8.94
N PRO A 220 -10.61 -3.82 8.23
CA PRO A 220 -11.77 -3.19 7.59
C PRO A 220 -12.61 -2.36 8.57
N LEU A 221 -12.70 -2.79 9.84
CA LEU A 221 -13.36 -2.02 10.90
C LEU A 221 -12.61 -0.71 11.20
N GLY A 222 -11.29 -0.75 11.30
CA GLY A 222 -10.46 0.45 11.50
C GLY A 222 -10.66 1.47 10.37
N ILE A 223 -10.56 1.03 9.12
CA ILE A 223 -10.77 1.88 7.93
C ILE A 223 -12.16 2.53 7.96
N ARG A 224 -13.23 1.75 8.19
CA ARG A 224 -14.60 2.28 8.27
C ARG A 224 -14.79 3.23 9.45
N SER A 225 -14.21 2.92 10.61
CA SER A 225 -14.33 3.75 11.81
C SER A 225 -13.71 5.13 11.59
N ILE A 226 -12.51 5.18 10.98
CA ILE A 226 -11.86 6.44 10.61
C ILE A 226 -12.72 7.21 9.60
N HIS A 227 -13.23 6.54 8.56
CA HIS A 227 -14.08 7.19 7.56
C HIS A 227 -15.32 7.83 8.20
N GLU A 228 -16.02 7.07 9.02
CA GLU A 228 -17.23 7.50 9.73
C GLU A 228 -16.95 8.65 10.69
N ASN A 229 -15.79 8.66 11.35
CA ASN A 229 -15.38 9.76 12.20
C ASN A 229 -15.28 11.05 11.41
N LEU A 230 -14.55 11.04 10.29
CA LEU A 230 -14.35 12.23 9.46
C LEU A 230 -15.66 12.72 8.82
N LEU A 231 -16.52 11.82 8.34
CA LEU A 231 -17.83 12.17 7.79
C LEU A 231 -18.72 12.92 8.79
N HIS A 232 -18.61 12.57 10.07
CA HIS A 232 -19.38 13.19 11.15
C HIS A 232 -18.66 14.33 11.87
N GLY A 233 -17.53 14.82 11.34
CA GLY A 233 -16.75 15.89 11.94
C GLY A 233 -16.11 15.53 13.28
N ARG A 234 -15.93 14.23 13.56
CA ARG A 234 -15.17 13.74 14.71
C ARG A 234 -13.68 13.65 14.38
N ASP A 235 -12.87 13.59 15.42
CA ASP A 235 -11.44 13.34 15.33
C ASP A 235 -11.14 12.02 14.59
N PHE A 236 -10.09 12.00 13.78
CA PHE A 236 -9.65 10.82 13.02
C PHE A 236 -9.51 9.57 13.91
N CYS A 237 -8.88 9.71 15.08
CA CYS A 237 -8.66 8.64 16.06
C CYS A 237 -9.77 8.51 17.10
N HIS A 238 -10.95 9.10 16.88
CA HIS A 238 -12.05 8.99 17.83
C HIS A 238 -12.45 7.52 18.05
N ASN A 239 -12.50 7.10 19.33
CA ASN A 239 -12.70 5.71 19.77
C ASN A 239 -11.69 4.72 19.18
N PHE A 240 -10.46 5.16 18.92
CA PHE A 240 -9.38 4.29 18.50
C PHE A 240 -9.15 3.17 19.52
N ASP A 241 -9.20 1.93 19.04
CA ASP A 241 -8.80 0.73 19.76
C ASP A 241 -7.79 -0.04 18.89
N ARG A 242 -6.59 -0.27 19.42
CA ARG A 242 -5.48 -0.89 18.67
C ARG A 242 -5.79 -2.31 18.20
N ILE A 243 -6.55 -3.07 18.98
CA ILE A 243 -6.85 -4.47 18.68
C ILE A 243 -7.94 -4.52 17.60
N LEU A 244 -9.02 -3.77 17.79
CA LEU A 244 -10.15 -3.75 16.86
C LEU A 244 -9.79 -3.11 15.52
N TRP A 245 -8.96 -2.06 15.53
CA TRP A 245 -8.57 -1.36 14.31
C TRP A 245 -7.38 -2.00 13.62
N GLY A 246 -6.64 -2.89 14.27
CA GLY A 246 -5.46 -3.53 13.69
C GLY A 246 -5.80 -4.72 12.80
N CYS A 247 -5.11 -4.85 11.68
CA CYS A 247 -5.16 -6.06 10.86
C CYS A 247 -4.34 -7.17 11.56
N THR A 248 -5.01 -8.17 12.13
CA THR A 248 -4.36 -9.42 12.51
C THR A 248 -4.13 -10.24 11.25
N ARG A 249 -2.94 -10.14 10.65
CA ARG A 249 -2.51 -11.19 9.71
C ARG A 249 -2.53 -12.50 10.48
N SER A 250 -3.42 -13.42 10.10
CA SER A 250 -3.54 -14.77 10.64
C SER A 250 -2.15 -15.32 10.99
N ALA A 251 -1.79 -15.26 12.27
CA ALA A 251 -0.72 -16.05 12.79
C ALA A 251 -1.33 -17.43 12.95
N SER A 252 -0.69 -18.47 12.39
CA SER A 252 -1.09 -19.84 12.72
C SER A 252 -1.17 -19.96 14.25
N LEU A 253 -2.13 -20.73 14.77
CA LEU A 253 -2.25 -21.04 16.20
C LEU A 253 -0.90 -21.44 16.82
N GLU A 254 -0.02 -22.07 16.04
CA GLU A 254 1.37 -22.39 16.44
C GLU A 254 2.21 -21.17 16.83
N THR A 255 2.06 -20.03 16.14
CA THR A 255 2.82 -18.81 16.43
C THR A 255 2.39 -18.17 17.75
N ILE A 256 1.09 -18.24 18.07
CA ILE A 256 0.52 -17.74 19.32
C ILE A 256 0.94 -18.65 20.50
N VAL A 257 0.86 -19.97 20.32
CA VAL A 257 1.25 -20.94 21.37
C VAL A 257 2.75 -20.85 21.69
N ASN A 258 3.61 -20.66 20.69
CA ASN A 258 5.06 -20.59 20.90
C ASN A 258 5.53 -19.27 21.55
N GLN A 259 4.74 -18.20 21.54
CA GLN A 259 5.06 -16.96 22.27
C GLN A 259 4.74 -17.04 23.76
N VAL A 260 3.81 -17.91 24.18
CA VAL A 260 3.44 -18.08 25.59
C VAL A 260 4.49 -18.87 26.38
N HIS A 261 5.33 -19.67 25.71
CA HIS A 261 6.38 -20.46 26.37
C HIS A 261 7.69 -19.71 26.67
N HIS A 262 7.76 -18.41 26.35
CA HIS A 262 8.94 -17.57 26.59
C HIS A 262 8.67 -16.34 27.48
N LEU A 263 7.56 -16.35 28.23
CA LEU A 263 7.31 -15.47 29.37
C LEU A 263 7.30 -16.30 30.67
#